data_AF-R7V367-F1
#
_entry.id   AF-R7V367-F1
#
_cell.length_a   1.000
_cell.length_b   1.000
_cell.length_c   1.000
_cell.angle_alpha   90.00
_cell.angle_beta   90.00
_cell.angle_gamma   90.00
#
_symmetry.space_group_name_H-M   'P 1'
#
loop_
_entity.id
_entity.type
_entity.pdbx_description
1 polymer ?
#
loop_
_entity_poly.entity_id
_entity_poly.type
_entity_poly.pdbx_seq_one_letter_code
_entity_poly.pdbx_strand_id
1 'polypeptide(L)'
;SVENQLRIHLVYDGSISKLREKKQTLIKNELIPSAVAYWESTLKVRHSGGTIKLLRQCNSERVRYRSSDPYPYCVDGCKEVTKCGETIVPATHLEACKVAPGKGDYKTEGYSGAGVEQTDFVLYISALTTNRCHIGSTVAYAAYCQLERAYDRLV
;
A
#
# COMPACT_ATOMS: atom_id res chain seq x y z
N SER A 1 17.15 1.26 -22.74
CA SER A 1 16.35 1.02 -21.52
C SER A 1 15.44 -0.16 -21.78
N VAL A 2 15.30 -1.11 -20.86
CA VAL A 2 14.47 -2.32 -21.07
C VAL A 2 13.16 -2.16 -20.31
N GLU A 3 12.06 -2.16 -21.05
CA GLU A 3 10.69 -2.11 -20.54
C GLU A 3 10.21 -3.54 -20.27
N ASN A 4 9.77 -3.83 -19.05
CA ASN A 4 9.34 -5.15 -18.61
C ASN A 4 7.85 -5.19 -18.30
N GLN A 5 7.31 -6.39 -18.09
CA GLN A 5 5.91 -6.56 -17.72
C GLN A 5 5.64 -6.06 -16.30
N LEU A 6 4.53 -5.35 -16.08
CA LEU A 6 4.10 -4.94 -14.73
C LEU A 6 3.85 -6.17 -13.85
N ARG A 7 4.30 -6.12 -12.59
CA ARG A 7 4.06 -7.19 -11.59
C ARG A 7 3.25 -6.68 -10.42
N ILE A 8 2.07 -7.23 -10.22
CA ILE A 8 1.13 -6.82 -9.17
C ILE A 8 1.09 -7.86 -8.06
N HIS A 9 1.43 -7.46 -6.83
CA HIS A 9 1.27 -8.31 -5.65
C HIS A 9 -0.10 -8.07 -4.99
N LEU A 10 -0.87 -9.14 -4.78
CA LEU A 10 -2.22 -9.06 -4.23
C LEU A 10 -2.24 -9.39 -2.74
N VAL A 11 -2.89 -8.54 -1.95
CA VAL A 11 -3.09 -8.76 -0.51
C VAL A 11 -4.58 -8.70 -0.21
N TYR A 12 -5.16 -9.83 0.21
CA TYR A 12 -6.57 -9.91 0.55
C TYR A 12 -6.79 -9.68 2.05
N ASP A 13 -7.62 -8.71 2.38
CA ASP A 13 -8.08 -8.46 3.74
C ASP A 13 -8.98 -9.59 4.25
N GLY A 14 -9.01 -9.78 5.57
CA GLY A 14 -9.85 -10.80 6.21
C GLY A 14 -11.36 -10.65 5.93
N SER A 15 -11.83 -9.47 5.54
CA SER A 15 -13.20 -9.24 5.07
C SER A 15 -13.61 -10.13 3.91
N ILE A 16 -12.68 -10.49 3.02
CA ILE A 16 -12.99 -11.37 1.89
C ILE A 16 -13.43 -12.75 2.39
N SER A 17 -12.75 -13.29 3.41
CA SER A 17 -13.07 -14.59 4.00
C SER A 17 -14.42 -14.61 4.74
N LYS A 18 -15.00 -13.44 5.04
CA LYS A 18 -16.32 -13.31 5.68
C LYS A 18 -17.48 -13.33 4.68
N LEU A 19 -17.21 -13.28 3.38
CA LEU A 19 -18.25 -13.32 2.35
C LEU A 19 -18.79 -14.75 2.19
N ARG A 20 -19.96 -14.89 1.53
CA ARG A 20 -20.43 -16.21 1.08
C ARG A 20 -19.45 -16.80 0.06
N GLU A 21 -19.28 -18.11 0.08
CA GLU A 21 -18.33 -18.86 -0.75
C GLU A 21 -18.36 -18.43 -2.23
N LYS A 22 -19.55 -18.37 -2.85
CA LYS A 22 -19.70 -17.92 -4.24
C LYS A 22 -19.05 -16.56 -4.52
N LYS A 23 -19.16 -15.61 -3.58
CA LYS A 23 -18.54 -14.27 -3.72
C LYS A 23 -17.03 -14.33 -3.49
N GLN A 24 -16.56 -15.17 -2.58
CA GLN A 24 -15.13 -15.38 -2.37
C GLN A 24 -14.48 -15.94 -3.64
N THR A 25 -15.08 -16.98 -4.22
CA THR A 25 -14.64 -17.60 -5.47
C THR A 25 -14.64 -16.58 -6.60
N LEU A 26 -15.73 -15.83 -6.78
CA LEU A 26 -15.80 -14.77 -7.79
C LEU A 26 -14.65 -13.76 -7.64
N ILE A 27 -14.38 -13.26 -6.43
CA ILE A 27 -13.34 -12.26 -6.21
C ILE A 27 -11.94 -12.86 -6.45
N LYS A 28 -11.64 -14.00 -5.82
CA LYS A 28 -10.30 -14.56 -5.77
C LYS A 28 -9.88 -15.29 -7.04
N ASN A 29 -10.84 -15.87 -7.77
CA ASN A 29 -10.55 -16.77 -8.89
C ASN A 29 -10.96 -16.19 -10.25
N GLU A 30 -11.82 -15.16 -10.29
CA GLU A 30 -12.31 -14.60 -11.55
C GLU A 30 -12.04 -13.10 -11.64
N LEU A 31 -12.70 -12.28 -10.82
CA LEU A 31 -12.75 -10.83 -10.98
C LEU A 31 -11.37 -10.17 -10.83
N ILE A 32 -10.69 -10.41 -9.71
CA ILE A 32 -9.38 -9.79 -9.45
C ILE A 32 -8.31 -10.38 -10.39
N PRO A 33 -8.18 -11.71 -10.56
CA PRO A 33 -7.21 -12.25 -11.51
C PRO A 33 -7.39 -11.74 -12.93
N SER A 34 -8.64 -11.61 -13.42
CA SER A 34 -8.92 -11.09 -14.76
C SER A 34 -8.49 -9.63 -14.92
N ALA A 35 -8.77 -8.79 -13.91
CA ALA A 35 -8.34 -7.40 -13.92
C ALA A 35 -6.80 -7.26 -13.87
N VAL A 36 -6.15 -8.06 -13.03
CA VAL A 36 -4.68 -8.08 -12.89
C VAL A 36 -4.03 -8.52 -14.19
N ALA A 37 -4.48 -9.64 -14.77
CA ALA A 37 -3.93 -10.15 -16.03
C ALA A 37 -4.04 -9.13 -17.17
N TYR A 38 -5.16 -8.40 -17.23
CA TYR A 38 -5.32 -7.31 -18.20
C TYR A 38 -4.26 -6.22 -18.00
N TRP A 39 -4.07 -5.71 -16.78
CA TRP A 39 -3.11 -4.64 -16.54
C TRP A 39 -1.65 -5.07 -16.68
N GLU A 40 -1.30 -6.27 -16.19
CA GLU A 40 0.04 -6.83 -16.35
C GLU A 40 0.38 -7.06 -17.83
N SER A 41 -0.57 -7.47 -18.67
CA SER A 41 -0.31 -7.64 -20.12
C SER A 41 -0.34 -6.35 -20.93
N THR A 42 -1.05 -5.33 -20.44
CA THR A 42 -1.22 -4.06 -21.18
C THR A 42 -0.10 -3.07 -20.90
N LEU A 43 0.40 -3.01 -19.66
CA LEU A 43 1.36 -2.00 -19.23
C LEU A 43 2.77 -2.58 -19.16
N LYS A 44 3.71 -1.83 -19.74
CA LYS A 44 5.14 -2.07 -19.53
C LYS A 44 5.71 -1.02 -18.59
N VAL A 45 6.62 -1.46 -17.73
CA VAL A 45 7.25 -0.61 -16.72
C VAL A 45 8.75 -0.89 -16.66
N ARG A 46 9.48 0.12 -16.21
CA ARG A 46 10.79 -0.09 -15.62
C ARG A 46 10.61 -0.66 -14.21
N HIS A 47 11.10 -1.85 -13.92
CA HIS A 47 10.94 -2.42 -12.58
C HIS A 47 11.48 -1.49 -11.49
N SER A 48 10.78 -1.41 -10.36
CA SER A 48 11.36 -0.87 -9.13
C SER A 48 12.48 -1.80 -8.70
N GLY A 49 13.72 -1.29 -8.67
CA GLY A 49 14.91 -2.09 -8.36
C GLY A 49 15.03 -2.51 -6.89
N GLY A 50 14.02 -2.26 -6.06
CA GLY A 50 14.07 -2.47 -4.63
C GLY A 50 12.78 -3.05 -4.06
N THR A 51 12.86 -3.48 -2.80
CA THR A 51 11.76 -4.04 -2.03
C THR A 51 10.77 -2.95 -1.63
N ILE A 52 9.47 -3.16 -1.90
CA ILE A 52 8.43 -2.20 -1.52
C ILE A 52 8.18 -2.31 -0.01
N LYS A 53 8.37 -1.19 0.70
CA LYS A 53 7.98 -1.01 2.11
C LYS A 53 7.12 0.24 2.25
N LEU A 54 5.98 0.10 2.91
CA LEU A 54 5.06 1.22 3.17
C LEU A 54 5.48 1.94 4.45
N LEU A 55 5.46 3.27 4.43
CA LEU A 55 5.65 4.07 5.63
C LEU A 55 4.49 3.86 6.59
N ARG A 56 4.80 3.86 7.88
CA ARG A 56 3.78 3.87 8.93
C ARG A 56 3.05 5.21 8.93
N GLN A 57 1.74 5.17 9.13
CA GLN A 57 0.94 6.39 9.29
C GLN A 57 1.36 7.12 10.56
N CYS A 58 1.46 8.46 10.50
CA CYS A 58 1.73 9.28 11.67
C CYS A 58 0.50 9.39 12.58
N ASN A 59 0.72 9.58 13.88
CA ASN A 59 -0.35 9.84 14.85
C ASN A 59 -1.08 11.15 14.58
N SER A 60 -0.38 12.12 14.00
CA SER A 60 -0.91 13.41 13.58
C SER A 60 -0.43 13.76 12.16
N GLU A 61 -0.97 14.82 11.58
CA GLU A 61 -0.54 15.34 10.27
C GLU A 61 0.80 16.10 10.34
N ARG A 62 1.39 16.25 11.53
CA ARG A 62 2.63 17.01 11.73
C ARG A 62 3.82 16.14 11.33
N VAL A 63 4.44 16.50 10.20
CA VAL A 63 5.62 15.81 9.66
C VAL A 63 6.79 16.78 9.43
N ARG A 64 8.01 16.23 9.40
CA ARG A 64 9.25 16.95 9.03
C ARG A 64 9.97 16.21 7.91
N TYR A 65 10.71 16.97 7.10
CA TYR A 65 11.50 16.43 6.00
C TYR A 65 12.98 16.68 6.25
N ARG A 66 13.82 15.70 5.88
CA ARG A 66 15.28 15.78 5.92
C ARG A 66 15.82 15.71 4.51
N SER A 67 16.74 16.60 4.12
CA SER A 67 17.24 16.68 2.73
C SER A 67 17.84 15.38 2.19
N SER A 68 18.37 14.51 3.06
CA SER A 68 18.98 13.23 2.68
C SER A 68 17.99 12.08 2.55
N ASP A 69 16.73 12.25 2.96
CA ASP A 69 15.72 11.19 2.96
C ASP A 69 14.45 11.68 2.25
N PRO A 70 14.00 10.99 1.19
CA PRO A 70 12.80 11.36 0.47
C PRO A 70 11.52 11.13 1.28
N TYR A 71 11.55 10.54 2.47
CA TYR A 71 10.34 10.23 3.22
C TYR A 71 10.09 11.20 4.37
N PRO A 72 8.80 11.51 4.68
CA PRO A 72 8.46 12.31 5.85
C PRO A 72 8.77 11.56 7.15
N TYR A 73 9.08 12.31 8.20
CA TYR A 73 9.23 11.84 9.58
C TYR A 73 8.09 12.38 10.44
N CYS A 74 7.45 11.50 11.21
CA CYS A 74 6.34 11.86 12.09
C CYS A 74 6.83 12.64 13.32
N VAL A 75 6.24 13.80 13.61
CA VAL A 75 6.61 14.59 14.80
C VAL A 75 6.09 13.92 16.08
N ASP A 76 4.84 13.43 16.04
CA ASP A 76 4.15 12.87 17.20
C ASP A 76 4.16 11.31 17.20
N GLY A 77 5.16 10.71 16.54
CA GLY A 77 5.29 9.26 16.38
C GLY A 77 4.35 8.64 15.34
N CYS A 78 4.49 7.33 15.12
CA CYS A 78 3.63 6.56 14.21
C CYS A 78 2.49 5.87 14.95
N LYS A 79 1.41 5.62 14.22
CA LYS A 79 0.30 4.77 14.66
C LYS A 79 0.77 3.32 14.80
N GLU A 80 0.24 2.65 15.81
CA GLU A 80 0.44 1.20 15.99
C GLU A 80 -0.09 0.41 14.78
N VAL A 81 -1.25 0.82 14.26
CA VAL A 81 -1.89 0.21 13.10
C VAL A 81 -1.86 1.19 11.93
N THR A 82 -1.23 0.76 10.83
CA THR A 82 -1.25 1.49 9.56
C THR A 82 -2.30 0.87 8.64
N LYS A 83 -3.13 1.73 8.02
CA LYS A 83 -4.15 1.32 7.06
C LYS A 83 -3.91 1.88 5.68
N CYS A 84 -4.26 1.10 4.67
CA CYS A 84 -4.38 1.53 3.29
C CYS A 84 -5.85 1.41 2.87
N GLY A 85 -6.53 2.56 2.75
CA GLY A 85 -7.99 2.59 2.73
C GLY A 85 -8.55 1.97 4.02
N GLU A 86 -9.38 0.94 3.88
CA GLU A 86 -9.97 0.21 5.00
C GLU A 86 -9.14 -0.98 5.48
N THR A 87 -8.13 -1.38 4.71
CA THR A 87 -7.32 -2.58 4.95
C THR A 87 -6.17 -2.27 5.90
N ILE A 88 -5.94 -3.14 6.88
CA ILE A 88 -4.74 -3.08 7.73
C ILE A 88 -3.54 -3.58 6.91
N VAL A 89 -2.49 -2.78 6.84
CA VAL A 89 -1.25 -3.17 6.16
C VAL A 89 -0.47 -4.15 7.06
N PRO A 90 -0.07 -5.33 6.58
CA PRO A 90 0.72 -6.27 7.36
C PRO A 90 2.02 -5.62 7.87
N ALA A 91 2.39 -5.90 9.12
CA ALA A 91 3.63 -5.36 9.69
C ALA A 91 4.88 -5.75 8.90
N THR A 92 4.85 -6.91 8.23
CA THR A 92 5.92 -7.37 7.34
C THR A 92 6.09 -6.50 6.10
N HIS A 93 5.07 -5.73 5.69
CA HIS A 93 5.12 -4.82 4.53
C HIS A 93 5.50 -3.39 4.93
N LEU A 94 5.59 -3.10 6.23
CA LEU A 94 5.83 -1.76 6.75
C LEU A 94 7.33 -1.51 6.96
N GLU A 95 7.75 -0.28 6.70
CA GLU A 95 9.04 0.23 7.16
C GLU A 95 9.01 0.48 8.68
N ALA A 96 10.19 0.58 9.30
CA ALA A 96 10.31 1.09 10.66
C ALA A 96 9.77 2.52 10.77
N CYS A 97 9.34 2.90 11.97
CA CYS A 97 8.73 4.21 12.21
C CYS A 97 9.78 5.31 12.10
N LYS A 98 9.60 6.23 11.15
CA LYS A 98 10.44 7.42 11.02
C LYS A 98 9.88 8.55 11.87
N VAL A 99 10.62 8.97 12.90
CA VAL A 99 10.20 10.00 13.85
C VAL A 99 11.16 11.18 13.89
N ALA A 100 10.59 12.37 14.09
CA ALA A 100 11.36 13.57 14.30
C ALA A 100 10.74 14.42 15.43
N PRO A 101 10.95 14.06 16.71
CA PRO A 101 10.31 14.75 17.83
C PRO A 101 10.81 16.20 17.99
N GLY A 102 12.12 16.42 17.78
CA GLY A 102 12.77 17.72 17.82
C GLY A 102 13.25 18.21 16.44
N LYS A 103 13.57 19.50 16.32
CA LYS A 103 14.23 20.03 15.11
C LYS A 103 15.63 19.42 15.02
N GLY A 104 15.92 18.72 13.92
CA GLY A 104 17.22 18.09 13.70
C GLY A 104 17.38 16.71 14.36
N ASP A 105 16.44 16.28 15.19
CA ASP A 105 16.41 14.93 15.76
C ASP A 105 15.60 14.02 14.84
N TYR A 106 16.27 13.24 13.99
CA TYR A 106 15.65 12.30 13.06
C TYR A 106 16.05 10.87 13.43
N LYS A 107 15.06 10.02 13.71
CA LYS A 107 15.26 8.65 14.16
C LYS A 107 14.37 7.69 13.37
N THR A 108 14.80 6.44 13.35
CA THR A 108 14.02 5.32 12.85
C THR A 108 13.89 4.31 13.98
N GLU A 109 12.66 3.95 14.34
CA GLU A 109 12.36 3.19 15.55
C GLU A 109 11.44 2.00 15.24
N GLY A 110 11.58 0.93 16.04
CA GLY A 110 10.74 -0.26 15.96
C GLY A 110 11.09 -1.20 14.80
N TYR A 111 10.16 -2.11 14.53
CA TYR A 111 10.34 -3.17 13.54
C TYR A 111 10.21 -2.66 12.10
N SER A 112 11.24 -2.93 11.29
CA SER A 112 11.20 -2.84 9.82
C SER A 112 10.87 -4.22 9.26
N GLY A 113 9.75 -4.30 8.55
CA GLY A 113 9.32 -5.50 7.84
C GLY A 113 10.27 -5.86 6.69
N ALA A 114 10.15 -7.10 6.21
CA ALA A 114 10.88 -7.55 5.03
C ALA A 114 10.50 -6.73 3.78
N GLY A 115 9.25 -6.28 3.70
CA GLY A 115 8.65 -5.66 2.53
C GLY A 115 8.21 -6.70 1.50
N VAL A 116 7.81 -6.22 0.32
CA VAL A 116 7.37 -7.06 -0.80
C VAL A 116 8.43 -6.98 -1.90
N GLU A 117 9.07 -8.11 -2.17
CA GLU A 117 10.10 -8.22 -3.20
C GLU A 117 9.50 -8.54 -4.57
N GLN A 118 10.27 -8.29 -5.64
CA GLN A 118 9.92 -8.68 -7.01
C GLN A 118 8.53 -8.21 -7.47
N THR A 119 8.08 -7.08 -6.95
CA THR A 119 6.80 -6.47 -7.30
C THR A 119 7.02 -5.02 -7.69
N ASP A 120 6.13 -4.51 -8.55
CA ASP A 120 6.12 -3.11 -8.96
C ASP A 120 4.93 -2.34 -8.35
N PHE A 121 3.90 -3.07 -7.88
CA PHE A 121 2.67 -2.49 -7.34
C PHE A 121 1.99 -3.47 -6.36
N VAL A 122 1.65 -3.02 -5.15
CA VAL A 122 0.91 -3.84 -4.16
C VAL A 122 -0.55 -3.41 -4.09
N LEU A 123 -1.46 -4.34 -4.37
CA LEU A 123 -2.90 -4.11 -4.32
C LEU A 123 -3.52 -4.74 -3.07
N TYR A 124 -3.91 -3.90 -2.11
CA TYR A 124 -4.67 -4.30 -0.93
C TYR A 124 -6.17 -4.32 -1.21
N ILE A 125 -6.80 -5.48 -1.05
CA ILE A 125 -8.18 -5.75 -1.49
C ILE A 125 -9.04 -6.06 -0.27
N SER A 126 -10.12 -5.31 -0.09
CA SER A 126 -11.13 -5.57 0.93
C SER A 126 -12.54 -5.57 0.35
N ALA A 127 -13.47 -6.22 1.04
CA ALA A 127 -14.89 -6.20 0.71
C ALA A 127 -15.68 -5.77 1.95
N LEU A 128 -15.80 -4.46 2.13
CA LEU A 128 -16.41 -3.84 3.29
C LEU A 128 -17.54 -2.90 2.85
N THR A 129 -18.60 -2.84 3.65
CA THR A 129 -19.63 -1.81 3.49
C THR A 129 -19.14 -0.55 4.20
N THR A 130 -18.91 0.52 3.44
CA THR A 130 -18.49 1.82 3.98
C THR A 130 -19.47 2.90 3.53
N ASN A 131 -19.35 4.11 4.10
CA ASN A 131 -20.16 5.25 3.68
C ASN A 131 -20.05 5.54 2.18
N ARG A 132 -18.92 5.20 1.54
CA ARG A 132 -18.72 5.37 0.10
C ARG A 132 -19.61 4.44 -0.74
N CYS A 133 -20.00 3.29 -0.20
CA CYS A 133 -20.92 2.37 -0.87
C CYS A 133 -22.33 2.95 -1.05
N HIS A 134 -22.70 3.96 -0.24
CA HIS A 134 -24.01 4.61 -0.31
C HIS A 134 -24.03 5.84 -1.21
N ILE A 135 -22.90 6.19 -1.82
CA ILE A 135 -22.80 7.30 -2.76
C ILE A 135 -23.11 6.76 -4.17
N GLY A 136 -24.30 7.09 -4.67
CA GLY A 136 -24.76 6.68 -6.01
C GLY A 136 -24.85 5.15 -6.16
N SER A 137 -24.37 4.65 -7.30
CA SER A 137 -24.35 3.22 -7.64
C SER A 137 -22.94 2.64 -7.53
N THR A 138 -22.20 2.98 -6.46
CA THR A 138 -20.80 2.57 -6.30
C THR A 138 -20.69 1.05 -6.12
N VAL A 139 -20.09 0.37 -7.10
CA VAL A 139 -19.81 -1.08 -7.06
C VAL A 139 -18.43 -1.41 -6.48
N ALA A 140 -17.47 -0.49 -6.62
CA ALA A 140 -16.12 -0.57 -6.07
C ALA A 140 -15.46 0.83 -6.07
N TYR A 141 -14.44 1.03 -5.24
CA TYR A 141 -13.57 2.20 -5.28
C TYR A 141 -12.13 1.81 -4.92
N ALA A 142 -11.17 2.58 -5.43
CA ALA A 142 -9.75 2.41 -5.13
C ALA A 142 -9.07 3.77 -4.99
N ALA A 143 -7.98 3.80 -4.24
CA ALA A 143 -7.12 4.96 -4.09
C ALA A 143 -5.70 4.49 -3.81
N TYR A 144 -4.72 5.36 -4.06
CA TYR A 144 -3.34 5.10 -3.72
C TYR A 144 -3.07 5.38 -2.24
N CYS A 145 -2.14 4.64 -1.65
CA CYS A 145 -1.73 4.82 -0.26
C CYS A 145 -0.30 5.33 -0.15
N GLN A 146 0.57 5.00 -1.10
CA GLN A 146 1.93 5.50 -1.19
C GLN A 146 2.36 5.64 -2.66
N LEU A 147 3.25 6.59 -2.90
CA LEU A 147 3.97 6.77 -4.16
C LEU A 147 5.46 6.54 -3.90
N GLU A 148 6.16 5.92 -4.85
CA GLU A 148 7.60 5.96 -4.95
C GLU A 148 8.04 7.37 -5.33
N ARG A 149 8.54 8.12 -4.36
CA ARG A 149 8.83 9.55 -4.54
C ARG A 149 9.86 9.87 -5.63
N ALA A 150 10.73 8.95 -6.01
CA ALA A 150 11.72 9.20 -7.06
C ALA A 150 11.10 9.34 -8.46
N TYR A 151 9.95 8.70 -8.69
CA TYR A 151 9.32 8.61 -10.01
C TYR A 151 7.80 8.87 -9.97
N ASP A 152 7.27 9.25 -8.80
CA ASP A 152 5.84 9.37 -8.49
C ASP A 152 5.01 8.17 -8.96
N ARG A 153 5.63 6.97 -8.93
CA ARG A 153 4.98 5.72 -9.31
C ARG A 153 4.19 5.18 -8.14
N LEU A 154 3.00 4.67 -8.42
CA LEU A 154 2.19 3.97 -7.42
C LEU A 154 2.94 2.72 -6.95
N VAL A 155 3.01 2.50 -5.63
CA VAL A 155 3.64 1.34 -4.99
C VAL A 155 2.69 0.62 -4.05
#